data_AF-A0A6N3A6C0-F1
#
_entry.id   AF-A0A6N3A6C0-F1
#
_cell.length_a   1.000
_cell.length_b   1.000
_cell.length_c   1.000
_cell.angle_alpha   90.00
_cell.angle_beta   90.00
_cell.angle_gamma   90.00
#
_symmetry.space_group_name_H-M   'P 1'
#
loop_
_entity.id
_entity.type
_entity.pdbx_description
1 polymer ?
#
loop_
_entity_poly.entity_id
_entity_poly.type
_entity_poly.pdbx_seq_one_letter_code
_entity_poly.pdbx_strand_id
1 'polypeptide(L)'
;MHNKNWYKVFYIFSFIVFILSLIFFLYSIANKKYSSELIAENKKIREEINSIDNKTKGITEDIDGLEIEFNLKSQEFYEKYGYQFESNKSDEIKKLREDYLNKNKAIISEVKERLKAYSAYFESNIYEKEGYEKAVNDFLELYGESNLDKHKNIYKELNIKSFVEDSDGFAKTILTLNKNSKELNALVFYASIYTSNIYSYINNEKSSLSEIYADLNNLMFIYKEIERKGYKTGNLSSENLVYLNNFIEDKITSYYKNLGILKALEKSEKDEQK
;
A
#
# COMPACT_ATOMS: atom_id res chain seq x y z
N MET A 1 59.86 -40.07 10.36
CA MET A 1 58.65 -40.07 11.20
C MET A 1 57.46 -39.61 10.36
N HIS A 2 56.59 -40.53 9.96
CA HIS A 2 55.42 -40.21 9.13
C HIS A 2 54.31 -39.63 10.01
N ASN A 3 53.87 -38.41 9.71
CA ASN A 3 53.04 -37.60 10.59
C ASN A 3 51.61 -38.17 10.66
N LYS A 4 51.26 -38.83 11.79
CA LYS A 4 50.03 -39.63 12.00
C LYS A 4 48.70 -38.85 12.01
N ASN A 5 48.69 -37.54 11.69
CA ASN A 5 47.49 -36.69 11.78
C ASN A 5 46.91 -36.20 10.44
N TRP A 6 47.54 -36.51 9.30
CA TRP A 6 47.03 -36.06 7.99
C TRP A 6 45.63 -36.60 7.66
N TYR A 7 45.34 -37.82 8.06
CA TYR A 7 44.03 -38.46 7.87
C TYR A 7 42.91 -37.73 8.62
N LYS A 8 43.19 -37.18 9.81
CA LYS A 8 42.21 -36.38 10.59
C LYS A 8 41.93 -35.04 9.93
N VAL A 9 42.96 -34.39 9.38
CA VAL A 9 42.82 -33.12 8.65
C VAL A 9 41.98 -33.32 7.39
N PHE A 10 42.23 -34.39 6.62
CA PHE A 10 41.43 -34.75 5.46
C PHE A 10 39.97 -35.06 5.81
N TYR A 11 39.73 -35.73 6.95
CA TYR A 11 38.38 -36.03 7.42
C TYR A 11 37.59 -34.76 7.77
N ILE A 12 38.22 -33.84 8.50
CA ILE A 12 37.62 -32.54 8.86
C ILE A 12 37.34 -31.72 7.60
N PHE A 13 38.29 -31.67 6.66
CA PHE A 13 38.11 -30.96 5.41
C PHE A 13 36.98 -31.54 4.56
N SER A 14 36.91 -32.87 4.42
CA SER A 14 35.83 -33.55 3.69
C SER A 14 34.47 -33.32 4.34
N PHE A 15 34.41 -33.28 5.69
CA PHE A 15 33.18 -33.00 6.42
C PHE A 15 32.69 -31.56 6.21
N ILE A 16 33.60 -30.58 6.19
CA ILE A 16 33.27 -29.18 5.89
C ILE A 16 32.75 -29.04 4.46
N VAL A 17 33.41 -29.67 3.48
CA VAL A 17 32.95 -29.67 2.08
C VAL A 17 31.58 -30.31 1.94
N PHE A 18 31.31 -31.40 2.67
CA PHE A 18 30.00 -32.05 2.70
C PHE A 18 28.90 -31.13 3.27
N ILE A 19 29.15 -30.43 4.37
CA ILE A 19 28.19 -29.47 4.94
C ILE A 19 27.91 -28.33 3.95
N LEU A 20 28.95 -27.76 3.33
CA LEU A 20 28.79 -26.67 2.37
C LEU A 20 28.00 -27.11 1.13
N SER A 21 28.26 -28.32 0.63
CA SER A 21 27.49 -28.87 -0.50
C SER A 21 26.05 -29.22 -0.13
N LEU A 22 25.79 -29.65 1.12
CA LEU A 22 24.43 -29.85 1.63
C LEU A 22 23.65 -28.53 1.72
N ILE A 23 24.28 -27.46 2.20
CA ILE A 23 23.67 -26.12 2.25
C ILE A 23 23.34 -25.62 0.84
N PHE A 24 24.28 -25.76 -0.11
CA PHE A 24 24.06 -25.40 -1.51
C PHE A 24 22.92 -26.20 -2.16
N PHE A 25 22.82 -27.50 -1.85
CA PHE A 25 21.77 -28.36 -2.36
C PHE A 25 20.39 -27.97 -1.81
N LEU A 26 20.28 -27.71 -0.51
CA LEU A 26 19.04 -27.23 0.13
C LEU A 26 18.63 -25.85 -0.42
N TYR A 27 19.59 -24.95 -0.61
CA TYR A 27 19.35 -23.64 -1.23
C TYR A 27 18.85 -23.78 -2.67
N SER A 28 19.44 -24.69 -3.46
CA SER A 28 19.02 -24.96 -4.84
C SER A 28 17.58 -25.51 -4.91
N ILE A 29 17.20 -26.42 -4.01
CA ILE A 29 15.82 -26.95 -3.93
C ILE A 29 14.83 -25.85 -3.55
N ALA A 30 15.15 -25.04 -2.53
CA ALA A 30 14.29 -23.94 -2.11
C ALA A 30 14.10 -22.91 -3.22
N ASN A 31 15.19 -22.52 -3.90
CA ASN A 31 15.15 -21.54 -4.99
C ASN A 31 14.37 -22.08 -6.20
N LYS A 32 14.49 -23.37 -6.51
CA LYS A 32 13.68 -24.01 -7.56
C LYS A 32 12.19 -24.01 -7.23
N LYS A 33 11.83 -24.25 -5.96
CA LYS A 33 10.43 -24.21 -5.49
C LYS A 33 9.86 -22.79 -5.56
N TYR A 34 10.56 -21.79 -5.03
CA TYR A 34 10.17 -20.39 -5.12
C TYR A 34 10.06 -19.89 -6.56
N SER A 35 11.02 -20.26 -7.42
CA SER A 35 10.96 -19.93 -8.84
C SER A 35 9.74 -20.57 -9.52
N SER A 36 9.41 -21.82 -9.20
CA SER A 36 8.23 -22.48 -9.76
C SER A 36 6.90 -21.87 -9.28
N GLU A 37 6.82 -21.42 -8.02
CA GLU A 37 5.65 -20.72 -7.47
C GLU A 37 5.50 -19.34 -8.13
N LEU A 38 6.59 -18.58 -8.28
CA LEU A 38 6.60 -17.29 -9.00
C LEU A 38 6.22 -17.41 -10.47
N ILE A 39 6.63 -18.50 -11.15
CA ILE A 39 6.24 -18.78 -12.53
C ILE A 39 4.75 -19.13 -12.61
N ALA A 40 4.23 -19.91 -11.66
CA ALA A 40 2.82 -20.26 -11.60
C ALA A 40 1.93 -19.02 -11.32
N GLU A 41 2.37 -18.15 -10.41
CA GLU A 41 1.68 -16.91 -10.07
C GLU A 41 1.69 -15.93 -11.25
N ASN A 42 2.83 -15.75 -11.93
CA ASN A 42 2.90 -14.97 -13.16
C ASN A 42 1.98 -15.52 -14.26
N LYS A 43 1.90 -16.84 -14.40
CA LYS A 43 1.00 -17.46 -15.38
C LYS A 43 -0.46 -17.18 -15.04
N LYS A 44 -0.84 -17.29 -13.76
CA LYS A 44 -2.19 -16.98 -13.27
C LYS A 44 -2.54 -15.51 -13.51
N ILE A 45 -1.65 -14.59 -13.18
CA ILE A 45 -1.82 -13.15 -13.44
C ILE A 45 -2.01 -12.89 -14.93
N ARG A 46 -1.23 -13.56 -15.79
CA ARG A 46 -1.35 -13.40 -17.26
C ARG A 46 -2.69 -13.91 -17.79
N GLU A 47 -3.20 -15.01 -17.24
CA GLU A 47 -4.53 -15.54 -17.56
C GLU A 47 -5.64 -14.59 -17.08
N GLU A 48 -5.50 -14.00 -15.89
CA GLU A 48 -6.42 -12.98 -15.39
C GLU A 48 -6.42 -11.72 -16.26
N ILE A 49 -5.24 -11.23 -16.67
CA ILE A 49 -5.11 -10.10 -17.61
C ILE A 49 -5.83 -10.41 -18.94
N ASN A 50 -5.60 -11.59 -19.52
CA ASN A 50 -6.26 -11.98 -20.77
C ASN A 50 -7.78 -12.11 -20.60
N SER A 51 -8.25 -12.61 -19.46
CA SER A 51 -9.67 -12.66 -19.13
C SER A 51 -10.28 -11.25 -19.03
N ILE A 52 -9.56 -10.31 -18.43
CA ILE A 52 -10.00 -8.91 -18.33
C ILE A 52 -10.02 -8.26 -19.72
N ASP A 53 -9.02 -8.51 -20.55
CA ASP A 53 -8.94 -7.96 -21.91
C ASP A 53 -10.09 -8.48 -22.80
N ASN A 54 -10.41 -9.77 -22.70
CA ASN A 54 -11.56 -10.36 -23.40
C ASN A 54 -12.90 -9.81 -22.89
N LYS A 55 -13.07 -9.63 -21.57
CA LYS A 55 -14.26 -8.98 -21.01
C LYS A 55 -14.39 -7.54 -21.49
N THR A 56 -13.27 -6.83 -21.59
CA THR A 56 -13.23 -5.45 -22.08
C THR A 56 -13.66 -5.40 -23.54
N LYS A 57 -13.19 -6.31 -24.39
CA LYS A 57 -13.65 -6.41 -25.79
C LYS A 57 -15.15 -6.67 -25.89
N GLY A 58 -15.67 -7.61 -25.10
CA GLY A 58 -17.12 -7.87 -25.07
C GLY A 58 -17.94 -6.65 -24.67
N ILE A 59 -17.48 -5.90 -23.66
CA ILE A 59 -18.13 -4.64 -23.25
C ILE A 59 -18.07 -3.59 -24.37
N THR A 60 -16.95 -3.49 -25.10
CA THR A 60 -16.85 -2.57 -26.24
C THR A 60 -17.83 -2.96 -27.35
N GLU A 61 -17.94 -4.25 -27.69
CA GLU A 61 -18.90 -4.74 -28.68
C GLU A 61 -20.35 -4.49 -28.26
N ASP A 62 -20.68 -4.66 -26.98
CA ASP A 62 -22.00 -4.33 -26.42
C ASP A 62 -22.30 -2.82 -26.51
N ILE A 63 -21.30 -1.96 -26.26
CA ILE A 63 -21.44 -0.50 -26.40
C ILE A 63 -21.70 -0.12 -27.86
N ASP A 64 -20.95 -0.69 -28.81
CA ASP A 64 -21.15 -0.44 -30.25
C ASP A 64 -22.55 -0.89 -30.69
N GLY A 65 -23.02 -2.04 -30.17
CA GLY A 65 -24.39 -2.53 -30.42
C GLY A 65 -25.46 -1.60 -29.86
N LEU A 66 -25.29 -1.10 -28.64
CA LEU A 66 -26.18 -0.12 -28.02
C LEU A 66 -26.18 1.22 -28.75
N GLU A 67 -25.05 1.65 -29.31
CA GLU A 67 -24.96 2.87 -30.13
C GLU A 67 -25.76 2.72 -31.43
N ILE A 68 -25.67 1.56 -32.10
CA ILE A 68 -26.49 1.26 -33.27
C ILE A 68 -27.99 1.26 -32.91
N GLU A 69 -28.37 0.59 -31.82
CA GLU A 69 -29.77 0.53 -31.38
C GLU A 69 -30.31 1.93 -30.99
N PHE A 70 -29.50 2.73 -30.30
CA PHE A 70 -29.84 4.10 -29.95
C PHE A 70 -30.04 4.96 -31.19
N ASN A 71 -29.14 4.88 -32.16
CA ASN A 71 -29.25 5.64 -33.41
C ASN A 71 -30.49 5.26 -34.21
N LEU A 72 -30.81 3.96 -34.30
CA LEU A 72 -32.02 3.47 -34.96
C LEU A 72 -33.29 3.99 -34.25
N LYS A 73 -33.35 3.90 -32.92
CA LYS A 73 -34.49 4.40 -32.14
C LYS A 73 -34.62 5.92 -32.19
N SER A 74 -33.50 6.64 -32.20
CA SER A 74 -33.47 8.09 -32.34
C SER A 74 -33.99 8.53 -33.71
N GLN A 75 -33.62 7.80 -34.77
CA GLN A 75 -34.15 8.01 -36.12
C GLN A 75 -35.66 7.71 -36.20
N GLU A 76 -36.11 6.57 -35.65
CA GLU A 76 -37.54 6.23 -35.59
C GLU A 76 -38.36 7.29 -34.83
N PHE A 77 -37.79 7.84 -33.74
CA PHE A 77 -38.41 8.90 -32.96
C PHE A 77 -38.49 10.22 -33.75
N TYR A 78 -37.41 10.59 -34.45
CA TYR A 78 -37.38 11.76 -35.33
C TYR A 78 -38.41 11.65 -36.45
N GLU A 79 -38.48 10.51 -37.14
CA GLU A 79 -39.44 10.27 -38.22
C GLU A 79 -40.89 10.33 -37.72
N LYS A 80 -41.14 9.87 -36.49
CA LYS A 80 -42.50 9.80 -35.93
C LYS A 80 -42.99 11.10 -35.30
N TYR A 81 -42.10 11.89 -34.70
CA TYR A 81 -42.47 13.07 -33.90
C TYR A 81 -41.85 14.38 -34.39
N GLY A 82 -41.01 14.34 -35.43
CA GLY A 82 -40.33 15.52 -35.98
C GLY A 82 -39.33 16.18 -35.01
N TYR A 83 -38.95 15.47 -33.94
CA TYR A 83 -38.09 15.96 -32.88
C TYR A 83 -36.77 15.20 -32.91
N GLN A 84 -35.66 15.91 -33.10
CA GLN A 84 -34.33 15.32 -33.15
C GLN A 84 -33.83 15.20 -31.69
N PHE A 85 -33.50 13.98 -31.25
CA PHE A 85 -32.97 13.76 -29.90
C PHE A 85 -31.51 14.26 -29.87
N GLU A 86 -31.33 15.57 -29.70
CA GLU A 86 -30.03 16.25 -29.63
C GLU A 86 -29.42 16.15 -28.22
N SER A 87 -29.32 14.95 -27.64
CA SER A 87 -28.26 14.74 -26.65
C SER A 87 -26.98 14.49 -27.45
N ASN A 88 -26.23 15.55 -27.73
CA ASN A 88 -24.93 15.42 -28.37
C ASN A 88 -24.09 14.47 -27.51
N LYS A 89 -23.54 13.40 -28.09
CA LYS A 89 -22.68 12.40 -27.40
C LYS A 89 -21.61 13.06 -26.52
N SER A 90 -21.07 14.19 -26.97
CA SER A 90 -20.15 15.06 -26.21
C SER A 90 -20.73 15.58 -24.88
N ASP A 91 -22.00 15.97 -24.84
CA ASP A 91 -22.65 16.50 -23.63
C ASP A 91 -22.97 15.39 -22.62
N GLU A 92 -23.30 14.18 -23.09
CA GLU A 92 -23.44 13.02 -22.23
C GLU A 92 -22.09 12.57 -21.65
N ILE A 93 -21.02 12.56 -22.45
CA ILE A 93 -19.66 12.27 -21.99
C ILE A 93 -19.22 13.28 -20.91
N LYS A 94 -19.48 14.58 -21.11
CA LYS A 94 -19.20 15.63 -20.11
C LYS A 94 -19.95 15.39 -18.81
N LYS A 95 -21.26 15.12 -18.89
CA LYS A 95 -22.10 14.86 -17.71
C LYS A 95 -21.61 13.62 -16.95
N LEU A 96 -21.26 12.55 -17.66
CA LEU A 96 -20.74 11.33 -17.05
C LEU A 96 -19.37 11.55 -16.40
N ARG A 97 -18.50 12.33 -17.04
CA ARG A 97 -17.20 12.74 -16.48
C ARG A 97 -17.37 13.53 -15.19
N GLU A 98 -18.27 14.50 -15.17
CA GLU A 98 -18.58 15.28 -13.95
C GLU A 98 -19.10 14.40 -12.81
N ASP A 99 -19.99 13.44 -13.12
CA ASP A 99 -20.50 12.48 -12.14
C ASP A 99 -19.37 11.65 -11.50
N TYR A 100 -18.49 11.05 -12.31
CA TYR A 100 -17.36 10.27 -11.78
C TYR A 100 -16.32 11.13 -11.04
N LEU A 101 -16.10 12.37 -11.45
CA LEU A 101 -15.26 13.32 -10.70
C LEU A 101 -15.87 13.64 -9.33
N ASN A 102 -17.18 13.85 -9.26
CA ASN A 102 -17.89 14.12 -8.01
C ASN A 102 -17.90 12.89 -7.09
N LYS A 103 -18.09 11.68 -7.64
CA LYS A 103 -17.94 10.41 -6.88
C LYS A 103 -16.54 10.30 -6.25
N ASN A 104 -15.49 10.64 -6.99
CA ASN A 104 -14.13 10.61 -6.46
C ASN A 104 -13.87 11.67 -5.37
N LYS A 105 -14.44 12.87 -5.52
CA LYS A 105 -14.40 13.89 -4.45
C LYS A 105 -15.12 13.39 -3.18
N ALA A 106 -16.29 12.77 -3.33
CA ALA A 106 -17.03 12.20 -2.21
C ALA A 106 -16.23 11.11 -1.50
N ILE A 107 -15.62 10.17 -2.25
CA ILE A 107 -14.75 9.14 -1.69
C ILE A 107 -13.61 9.74 -0.87
N ILE A 108 -12.91 10.76 -1.39
CA ILE A 108 -11.83 11.43 -0.66
C ILE A 108 -12.35 12.03 0.65
N SER A 109 -13.50 12.69 0.63
CA SER A 109 -14.12 13.25 1.84
C SER A 109 -14.47 12.17 2.86
N GLU A 110 -15.11 11.08 2.43
CA GLU A 110 -15.48 9.96 3.30
C GLU A 110 -14.25 9.31 3.95
N VAL A 111 -13.16 9.14 3.20
CA VAL A 111 -11.90 8.62 3.74
C VAL A 111 -11.32 9.58 4.78
N LYS A 112 -11.28 10.89 4.49
CA LYS A 112 -10.80 11.90 5.44
C LYS A 112 -11.62 11.92 6.72
N GLU A 113 -12.95 11.87 6.63
CA GLU A 113 -13.83 11.82 7.79
C GLU A 113 -13.59 10.56 8.62
N ARG A 114 -13.43 9.40 7.96
CA ARG A 114 -13.14 8.15 8.65
C ARG A 114 -11.79 8.20 9.36
N LEU A 115 -10.74 8.71 8.70
CA LEU A 115 -9.42 8.87 9.32
C LEU A 115 -9.47 9.82 10.52
N LYS A 116 -10.23 10.92 10.43
CA LYS A 116 -10.45 11.83 11.56
C LYS A 116 -11.14 11.14 12.74
N ALA A 117 -12.09 10.23 12.50
CA ALA A 117 -12.71 9.45 13.56
C ALA A 117 -11.72 8.51 14.29
N TYR A 118 -10.58 8.23 13.66
CA TYR A 118 -9.47 7.42 14.20
C TYR A 118 -8.25 8.29 14.58
N SER A 119 -8.42 9.61 14.76
CA SER A 119 -7.29 10.54 14.93
C SER A 119 -6.38 10.19 16.10
N ALA A 120 -6.88 9.52 17.14
CA ALA A 120 -6.08 9.05 18.27
C ALA A 120 -4.91 8.12 17.89
N TYR A 121 -4.95 7.48 16.72
CA TYR A 121 -3.83 6.70 16.17
C TYR A 121 -2.74 7.56 15.55
N PHE A 122 -3.07 8.79 15.14
CA PHE A 122 -2.23 9.63 14.30
C PHE A 122 -1.76 10.91 14.99
N GLU A 123 -2.54 11.42 15.95
CA GLU A 123 -2.22 12.62 16.71
C GLU A 123 -0.99 12.36 17.60
N SER A 124 0.05 13.17 17.39
CA SER A 124 1.19 13.30 18.30
C SER A 124 2.03 14.53 17.94
N ASN A 125 2.63 15.17 18.94
CA ASN A 125 3.65 16.20 18.81
C ASN A 125 5.02 15.65 18.41
N ILE A 126 5.18 14.32 18.26
CA ILE A 126 6.46 13.71 17.87
C ILE A 126 6.98 14.27 16.53
N TYR A 127 6.07 14.61 15.60
CA TYR A 127 6.42 15.16 14.29
C TYR A 127 6.95 16.59 14.35
N GLU A 128 6.60 17.34 15.40
CA GLU A 128 6.98 18.73 15.59
C GLU A 128 8.36 18.88 16.26
N LYS A 129 8.96 17.76 16.69
CA LYS A 129 10.24 17.77 17.38
C LYS A 129 11.39 18.07 16.43
N GLU A 130 12.30 18.93 16.89
CA GLU A 130 13.48 19.33 16.13
C GLU A 130 14.31 18.11 15.70
N GLY A 131 14.64 18.04 14.40
CA GLY A 131 15.42 16.95 13.83
C GLY A 131 14.63 15.68 13.50
N TYR A 132 13.30 15.66 13.69
CA TYR A 132 12.46 14.50 13.37
C TYR A 132 12.59 14.06 11.90
N GLU A 133 12.38 14.97 10.95
CA GLU A 133 12.48 14.66 9.51
C GLU A 133 13.86 14.08 9.14
N LYS A 134 14.93 14.64 9.71
CA LYS A 134 16.28 14.13 9.50
C LYS A 134 16.43 12.71 10.04
N ALA A 135 15.95 12.44 11.27
CA ALA A 135 16.01 11.11 11.85
C ALA A 135 15.17 10.07 11.07
N VAL A 136 14.05 10.48 10.49
CA VAL A 136 13.26 9.63 9.59
C VAL A 136 14.03 9.31 8.31
N ASN A 137 14.63 10.31 7.67
CA ASN A 137 15.44 10.10 6.47
C ASN A 137 16.64 9.18 6.75
N ASP A 138 17.38 9.46 7.83
CA ASP A 138 18.50 8.63 8.28
C ASP A 138 18.00 7.18 8.55
N PHE A 139 16.83 7.00 9.17
CA PHE A 139 16.25 5.67 9.39
C PHE A 139 15.92 4.93 8.08
N LEU A 140 15.35 5.61 7.09
CA LEU A 140 15.02 5.01 5.80
C LEU A 140 16.28 4.65 5.00
N GLU A 141 17.35 5.44 5.11
CA GLU A 141 18.65 5.13 4.49
C GLU A 141 19.33 3.90 5.11
N LEU A 142 19.11 3.64 6.40
CA LEU A 142 19.63 2.44 7.08
C LEU A 142 19.07 1.13 6.53
N TYR A 143 17.89 1.16 5.90
CA TYR A 143 17.25 -0.01 5.30
C TYR A 143 17.92 -0.46 3.98
N GLY A 144 18.82 0.35 3.39
CA GLY A 144 19.60 -0.03 2.22
C GLY A 144 20.61 -1.16 2.50
N GLU A 145 20.68 -2.15 1.59
CA GLU A 145 21.33 -3.48 1.72
C GLU A 145 22.82 -3.53 2.13
N SER A 146 23.49 -2.42 2.44
CA SER A 146 24.93 -2.39 2.78
C SER A 146 25.31 -1.67 4.08
N ASN A 147 24.33 -1.26 4.89
CA ASN A 147 24.59 -0.42 6.07
C ASN A 147 24.30 -1.07 7.43
N LEU A 148 23.41 -2.07 7.54
CA LEU A 148 23.02 -2.65 8.85
C LEU A 148 24.20 -3.13 9.71
N ASP A 149 25.24 -3.72 9.10
CA ASP A 149 26.44 -4.20 9.82
C ASP A 149 27.35 -3.07 10.37
N LYS A 150 27.19 -1.83 9.88
CA LYS A 150 28.00 -0.67 10.29
C LYS A 150 27.39 0.06 11.49
N HIS A 151 26.08 -0.06 11.71
CA HIS A 151 25.35 0.71 12.71
C HIS A 151 25.13 -0.12 13.98
N LYS A 152 26.13 -0.10 14.88
CA LYS A 152 26.09 -0.87 16.13
C LYS A 152 24.98 -0.43 17.08
N ASN A 153 24.44 0.80 16.95
CA ASN A 153 23.41 1.29 17.85
C ASN A 153 22.47 2.33 17.20
N ILE A 154 21.68 1.87 16.22
CA ILE A 154 20.64 2.66 15.53
C ILE A 154 19.78 3.50 16.51
N TYR A 155 19.41 2.92 17.66
CA TYR A 155 18.63 3.62 18.68
C TYR A 155 19.28 4.90 19.20
N LYS A 156 20.60 4.89 19.40
CA LYS A 156 21.36 6.07 19.84
C LYS A 156 21.68 6.99 18.67
N GLU A 157 22.04 6.43 17.54
CA GLU A 157 22.45 7.18 16.34
C GLU A 157 21.30 8.06 15.83
N LEU A 158 20.07 7.54 15.84
CA LEU A 158 18.86 8.28 15.49
C LEU A 158 18.25 9.06 16.66
N ASN A 159 18.90 9.07 17.83
CA ASN A 159 18.39 9.74 19.03
C ASN A 159 16.90 9.45 19.35
N ILE A 160 16.44 8.22 19.10
CA ILE A 160 15.02 7.81 19.19
C ILE A 160 14.40 8.20 20.53
N LYS A 161 15.18 8.10 21.61
CA LYS A 161 14.71 8.46 22.96
C LYS A 161 14.15 9.88 23.01
N SER A 162 14.82 10.86 22.40
CA SER A 162 14.41 12.26 22.43
C SER A 162 13.07 12.51 21.73
N PHE A 163 12.77 11.73 20.69
CA PHE A 163 11.52 11.83 19.95
C PHE A 163 10.35 11.21 20.72
N VAL A 164 10.60 10.09 21.40
CA VAL A 164 9.54 9.32 22.06
C VAL A 164 9.28 9.79 23.50
N GLU A 165 10.33 10.21 24.22
CA GLU A 165 10.22 10.75 25.57
C GLU A 165 9.44 12.07 25.57
N ASP A 166 8.52 12.24 26.52
CA ASP A 166 7.64 13.42 26.63
C ASP A 166 6.76 13.71 25.40
N SER A 167 6.61 12.75 24.48
CA SER A 167 5.61 12.84 23.41
C SER A 167 4.18 12.72 23.96
N ASP A 168 3.21 13.25 23.22
CA ASP A 168 1.78 13.11 23.53
C ASP A 168 1.07 12.12 22.59
N GLY A 169 -0.27 12.08 22.66
CA GLY A 169 -1.09 11.33 21.71
C GLY A 169 -0.87 9.82 21.73
N PHE A 170 -0.76 9.21 20.55
CA PHE A 170 -0.64 7.75 20.43
C PHE A 170 0.63 7.23 21.15
N ALA A 171 1.74 7.96 21.04
CA ALA A 171 3.01 7.58 21.63
C ALA A 171 2.91 7.54 23.16
N LYS A 172 2.38 8.60 23.79
CA LYS A 172 2.12 8.62 25.24
C LYS A 172 1.18 7.50 25.69
N THR A 173 0.12 7.27 24.91
CA THR A 173 -0.88 6.24 25.22
C THR A 173 -0.24 4.86 25.29
N ILE A 174 0.59 4.50 24.29
CA ILE A 174 1.28 3.21 24.27
C ILE A 174 2.34 3.13 25.38
N LEU A 175 3.16 4.16 25.56
CA LEU A 175 4.27 4.13 26.52
C LEU A 175 3.80 4.04 27.97
N THR A 176 2.70 4.72 28.32
CA THR A 176 2.16 4.71 29.70
C THR A 176 1.56 3.37 30.11
N LEU A 177 1.12 2.55 29.15
CA LEU A 177 0.57 1.22 29.40
C LEU A 177 1.64 0.15 29.62
N ASN A 178 2.91 0.47 29.36
CA ASN A 178 4.00 -0.49 29.27
C ASN A 178 5.22 -0.05 30.10
N LYS A 179 6.11 -1.02 30.38
CA LYS A 179 7.44 -0.67 30.91
C LYS A 179 8.28 -0.07 29.78
N ASN A 180 8.89 1.07 30.04
CA ASN A 180 9.77 1.75 29.07
C ASN A 180 10.89 0.79 28.62
N SER A 181 11.05 0.61 27.32
CA SER A 181 12.09 -0.22 26.71
C SER A 181 12.55 0.42 25.40
N LYS A 182 13.82 0.19 25.03
CA LYS A 182 14.36 0.70 23.75
C LYS A 182 13.62 0.12 22.55
N GLU A 183 13.20 -1.13 22.66
CA GLU A 183 12.44 -1.81 21.61
C GLU A 183 11.07 -1.16 21.41
N LEU A 184 10.33 -0.91 22.50
CA LEU A 184 9.03 -0.25 22.41
C LEU A 184 9.18 1.16 21.84
N ASN A 185 10.17 1.92 22.29
CA ASN A 185 10.43 3.25 21.78
C ASN A 185 10.77 3.23 20.28
N ALA A 186 11.56 2.25 19.83
CA ALA A 186 11.84 2.09 18.40
C ALA A 186 10.57 1.76 17.59
N LEU A 187 9.68 0.91 18.12
CA LEU A 187 8.40 0.60 17.46
C LEU A 187 7.46 1.80 17.42
N VAL A 188 7.41 2.61 18.48
CA VAL A 188 6.62 3.85 18.53
C VAL A 188 7.16 4.89 17.55
N PHE A 189 8.48 5.05 17.47
CA PHE A 189 9.11 5.90 16.45
C PHE A 189 8.87 5.36 15.04
N TYR A 190 8.91 4.05 14.84
CA TYR A 190 8.63 3.48 13.53
C TYR A 190 7.16 3.69 13.12
N ALA A 191 6.22 3.57 14.06
CA ALA A 191 4.82 3.94 13.84
C ALA A 191 4.69 5.42 13.46
N SER A 192 5.48 6.31 14.08
CA SER A 192 5.41 7.75 13.85
C SER A 192 5.65 8.15 12.39
N ILE A 193 6.49 7.38 11.68
CA ILE A 193 6.80 7.61 10.25
C ILE A 193 5.53 7.53 9.40
N TYR A 194 4.67 6.55 9.65
CA TYR A 194 3.44 6.34 8.87
C TYR A 194 2.30 7.23 9.35
N THR A 195 2.21 7.44 10.67
CA THR A 195 1.18 8.29 11.24
C THR A 195 1.37 9.77 10.88
N SER A 196 2.61 10.23 10.62
CA SER A 196 2.85 11.62 10.23
C SER A 196 2.20 11.96 8.89
N ASN A 197 2.33 11.11 7.86
CA ASN A 197 1.71 11.36 6.56
C ASN A 197 0.18 11.30 6.64
N ILE A 198 -0.37 10.37 7.42
CA ILE A 198 -1.82 10.29 7.67
C ILE A 198 -2.31 11.56 8.39
N TYR A 199 -1.57 12.02 9.39
CA TYR A 199 -1.87 13.25 10.13
C TYR A 199 -1.82 14.49 9.22
N SER A 200 -0.82 14.59 8.35
CA SER A 200 -0.75 15.63 7.31
C SER A 200 -1.96 15.60 6.37
N TYR A 201 -2.36 14.41 5.90
CA TYR A 201 -3.48 14.24 4.97
C TYR A 201 -4.84 14.64 5.56
N ILE A 202 -5.13 14.29 6.81
CA ILE A 202 -6.38 14.70 7.48
C ILE A 202 -6.45 16.22 7.69
N ASN A 203 -5.29 16.89 7.74
CA ASN A 203 -5.12 18.33 7.90
C ASN A 203 -4.98 19.08 6.55
N ASN A 204 -5.36 18.42 5.45
CA ASN A 204 -5.40 18.97 4.08
C ASN A 204 -4.05 19.24 3.42
N GLU A 205 -2.99 18.58 3.85
CA GLU A 205 -1.77 18.49 3.05
C GLU A 205 -1.94 17.51 1.88
N LYS A 206 -1.08 17.66 0.87
CA LYS A 206 -1.23 17.01 -0.43
C LYS A 206 -0.56 15.63 -0.43
N SER A 207 -1.28 14.61 0.05
CA SER A 207 -0.88 13.20 -0.10
C SER A 207 -1.88 12.44 -0.97
N SER A 208 -1.40 11.45 -1.73
CA SER A 208 -2.26 10.62 -2.58
C SER A 208 -3.00 9.57 -1.75
N LEU A 209 -4.20 9.19 -2.19
CA LEU A 209 -5.00 8.18 -1.48
C LEU A 209 -4.29 6.80 -1.41
N SER A 210 -3.47 6.46 -2.41
CA SER A 210 -2.63 5.26 -2.40
C SER A 210 -1.57 5.26 -1.31
N GLU A 211 -0.89 6.40 -1.08
CA GLU A 211 0.12 6.52 -0.03
C GLU A 211 -0.53 6.32 1.34
N ILE A 212 -1.69 6.94 1.57
CA ILE A 212 -2.44 6.82 2.82
C ILE A 212 -2.84 5.38 3.13
N TYR A 213 -3.19 4.60 2.10
CA TYR A 213 -3.49 3.19 2.28
C TYR A 213 -2.26 2.33 2.53
N ALA A 214 -1.15 2.62 1.86
CA ALA A 214 0.12 1.96 2.15
C ALA A 214 0.55 2.23 3.61
N ASP A 215 0.45 3.49 4.05
CA ASP A 215 0.80 3.89 5.41
C ASP A 215 -0.10 3.25 6.45
N LEU A 216 -1.41 3.17 6.19
CA LEU A 216 -2.33 2.50 7.10
C LEU A 216 -2.05 1.00 7.21
N ASN A 217 -1.73 0.33 6.10
CA ASN A 217 -1.34 -1.08 6.12
C ASN A 217 -0.05 -1.29 6.95
N ASN A 218 0.97 -0.45 6.72
CA ASN A 218 2.22 -0.51 7.48
C ASN A 218 1.98 -0.26 8.97
N LEU A 219 1.15 0.73 9.30
CA LEU A 219 0.77 1.03 10.68
C LEU A 219 0.07 -0.17 11.34
N MET A 220 -0.87 -0.81 10.64
CA MET A 220 -1.54 -2.03 11.11
C MET A 220 -0.51 -3.14 11.42
N PHE A 221 0.49 -3.35 10.56
CA PHE A 221 1.55 -4.33 10.82
C PHE A 221 2.40 -3.98 12.04
N ILE A 222 2.74 -2.70 12.23
CA ILE A 222 3.52 -2.26 13.40
C ILE A 222 2.74 -2.50 14.69
N TYR A 223 1.46 -2.18 14.72
CA TYR A 223 0.62 -2.43 15.89
C TYR A 223 0.45 -3.92 16.19
N LYS A 224 0.29 -4.76 15.15
CA LYS A 224 0.31 -6.23 15.31
C LYS A 224 1.64 -6.70 15.91
N GLU A 225 2.77 -6.14 15.49
CA GLU A 225 4.08 -6.48 16.01
C GLU A 225 4.29 -6.01 17.46
N ILE A 226 3.82 -4.82 17.82
CA ILE A 226 3.81 -4.32 19.20
C ILE A 226 3.04 -5.29 20.10
N GLU A 227 1.83 -5.69 19.69
CA GLU A 227 0.98 -6.61 20.44
C GLU A 227 1.57 -8.03 20.50
N ARG A 228 2.14 -8.53 19.40
CA ARG A 228 2.81 -9.84 19.32
C ARG A 228 3.99 -9.93 20.27
N LYS A 229 4.70 -8.82 20.51
CA LYS A 229 5.80 -8.71 21.48
C LYS A 229 5.33 -8.56 22.93
N GLY A 230 4.02 -8.57 23.18
CA GLY A 230 3.42 -8.52 24.51
C GLY A 230 3.22 -7.12 25.06
N TYR A 231 3.43 -6.07 24.25
CA TYR A 231 3.14 -4.70 24.65
C TYR A 231 1.65 -4.40 24.51
N LYS A 232 1.12 -3.61 25.44
CA LYS A 232 -0.28 -3.20 25.46
C LYS A 232 -0.49 -1.96 24.60
N THR A 233 -1.47 -2.00 23.70
CA THR A 233 -1.89 -0.88 22.84
C THR A 233 -3.14 -0.18 23.35
N GLY A 234 -3.86 -0.79 24.30
CA GLY A 234 -5.07 -0.21 24.90
C GLY A 234 -6.20 -0.08 23.87
N ASN A 235 -6.82 1.09 23.79
CA ASN A 235 -7.86 1.37 22.80
C ASN A 235 -7.30 1.51 21.36
N LEU A 236 -5.98 1.63 21.22
CA LEU A 236 -5.29 1.72 19.94
C LEU A 236 -4.94 0.32 19.40
N SER A 237 -5.86 -0.64 19.48
CA SER A 237 -5.56 -2.01 19.08
C SER A 237 -5.35 -2.16 17.57
N SER A 238 -4.59 -3.18 17.18
CA SER A 238 -4.42 -3.53 15.76
C SER A 238 -5.73 -3.98 15.13
N GLU A 239 -6.65 -4.57 15.90
CA GLU A 239 -7.98 -4.99 15.44
C GLU A 239 -8.81 -3.79 14.98
N ASN A 240 -8.80 -2.70 15.73
CA ASN A 240 -9.46 -1.45 15.35
C ASN A 240 -8.88 -0.88 14.04
N LEU A 241 -7.57 -0.98 13.83
CA LEU A 241 -6.94 -0.59 12.55
C LEU A 241 -7.34 -1.50 11.39
N VAL A 242 -7.62 -2.79 11.63
CA VAL A 242 -8.13 -3.69 10.59
C VAL A 242 -9.48 -3.21 10.05
N TYR A 243 -10.40 -2.80 10.93
CA TYR A 243 -11.70 -2.26 10.50
C TYR A 243 -11.55 -0.99 9.66
N LEU A 244 -10.63 -0.09 10.05
CA LEU A 244 -10.29 1.10 9.28
C LEU A 244 -9.69 0.74 7.92
N ASN A 245 -8.76 -0.22 7.89
CA ASN A 245 -8.07 -0.64 6.67
C ASN A 245 -9.04 -1.23 5.64
N ASN A 246 -9.94 -2.11 6.08
CA ASN A 246 -10.96 -2.71 5.22
C ASN A 246 -11.91 -1.65 4.63
N PHE A 247 -12.26 -0.62 5.40
CA PHE A 247 -13.05 0.50 4.88
C PHE A 247 -12.28 1.27 3.81
N ILE A 248 -11.01 1.60 4.04
CA ILE A 248 -10.21 2.36 3.07
C ILE A 248 -9.95 1.54 1.81
N GLU A 249 -9.71 0.23 1.92
CA GLU A 249 -9.51 -0.67 0.78
C GLU A 249 -10.70 -0.66 -0.20
N ASP A 250 -11.92 -0.75 0.33
CA ASP A 250 -13.16 -0.66 -0.48
C ASP A 250 -13.28 0.68 -1.20
N LYS A 251 -12.99 1.77 -0.48
CA LYS A 251 -13.04 3.14 -1.03
C LYS A 251 -11.98 3.37 -2.09
N ILE A 252 -10.77 2.87 -1.90
CA ILE A 252 -9.69 2.95 -2.87
C ILE A 252 -10.00 2.16 -4.14
N THR A 253 -10.54 0.96 -3.99
CA THR A 253 -10.96 0.16 -5.14
C THR A 253 -11.98 0.93 -5.99
N SER A 254 -12.97 1.54 -5.34
CA SER A 254 -13.96 2.38 -6.03
C SER A 254 -13.35 3.62 -6.68
N TYR A 255 -12.42 4.30 -6.00
CA TYR A 255 -11.72 5.47 -6.50
C TYR A 255 -10.93 5.17 -7.79
N TYR A 256 -10.14 4.10 -7.81
CA TYR A 256 -9.35 3.73 -8.98
C TYR A 256 -10.20 3.16 -10.13
N LYS A 257 -11.33 2.49 -9.84
CA LYS A 257 -12.31 2.13 -10.87
C LYS A 257 -12.85 3.37 -11.58
N ASN A 258 -13.27 4.38 -10.80
CA ASN A 258 -13.75 5.65 -11.36
C ASN A 258 -12.65 6.37 -12.16
N LEU A 259 -11.40 6.36 -11.70
CA LEU A 259 -10.27 6.90 -12.47
C LEU A 259 -10.05 6.16 -13.80
N GLY A 260 -10.24 4.84 -13.82
CA GLY A 260 -10.19 4.04 -15.05
C GLY A 260 -11.27 4.46 -16.05
N ILE A 261 -12.50 4.67 -15.57
CA ILE A 261 -13.62 5.14 -16.39
C ILE A 261 -13.35 6.55 -16.92
N LEU A 262 -12.88 7.47 -16.08
CA LEU A 262 -12.52 8.83 -16.49
C LEU A 262 -11.46 8.83 -17.61
N LYS A 263 -10.43 7.97 -17.51
CA LYS A 263 -9.42 7.81 -18.57
C LYS A 263 -10.00 7.27 -19.88
N ALA A 264 -10.96 6.34 -19.80
CA ALA A 264 -11.65 5.82 -20.98
C ALA A 264 -12.46 6.92 -21.67
N LEU A 265 -13.22 7.71 -20.90
CA LEU A 265 -14.01 8.84 -21.41
C LEU A 265 -13.11 9.92 -22.06
N GLU A 266 -11.96 10.24 -21.46
CA GLU A 266 -10.99 11.17 -22.04
C GLU A 266 -10.40 10.69 -23.37
N LYS A 267 -10.32 9.37 -23.59
CA LYS A 267 -9.86 8.80 -24.84
C LYS A 267 -10.93 8.93 -25.92
N SER A 268 -12.18 8.60 -25.60
CA SER A 268 -13.32 8.73 -26.51
C SER A 268 -13.51 10.18 -27.01
N GLU A 269 -13.31 11.17 -26.13
CA GLU A 269 -13.39 12.59 -26.49
C GLU A 269 -12.28 13.03 -27.46
N LYS A 270 -11.08 12.42 -27.40
CA LYS A 270 -9.96 12.71 -28.31
C LYS A 270 -10.11 12.05 -29.67
N ASP A 271 -10.73 10.88 -29.72
CA ASP A 271 -10.98 10.17 -30.98
C ASP A 271 -12.10 10.85 -31.79
N GLU A 272 -13.04 11.57 -31.16
CA GLU A 272 -14.04 12.41 -31.84
C GLU A 272 -13.49 13.71 -32.45
N GLN A 273 -12.34 14.19 -31.98
CA GLN A 273 -11.71 15.43 -32.47
C GLN A 273 -10.76 15.22 -33.67
N LYS A 274 -10.60 13.98 -34.15
CA LYS A 274 -9.77 13.61 -35.30
C LYS A 274 -10.62 13.30 -36.52
#